data_AF-A0A2V7PVY3-F1
#
_entry.id   AF-A0A2V7PVY3-F1
#
_cell.length_a   1.000
_cell.length_b   1.000
_cell.length_c   1.000
_cell.angle_alpha   90.00
_cell.angle_beta   90.00
_cell.angle_gamma   90.00
#
_symmetry.space_group_name_H-M   'P 1'
#
loop_
_entity.id
_entity.type
_entity.pdbx_description
1 polymer ?
#
loop_
_entity_poly.entity_id
_entity_poly.type
_entity_poly.pdbx_seq_one_letter_code
_entity_poly.pdbx_strand_id
1 'polypeptide(L)'
;MSILRGRRLQLSLFAVGTALFGYVIATIGVGQLWDNARATGWMIVPILLLYGLVFACNAGALRLVLREEPGRPGFARTWAIVAAGSAMNFVTPLANVGGEPYRIAALAPWVGGLRAAGAVVLHTMLRYLSFFLVWL
;
A
#
# COMPACT_ATOMS: atom_id res chain seq x y z
N MET A 1 -8.59 -26.84 -17.50
CA MET A 1 -7.41 -26.39 -18.29
C MET A 1 -7.08 -24.89 -18.16
N SER A 2 -7.77 -24.11 -17.29
CA SER A 2 -7.55 -22.66 -17.12
C SER A 2 -6.46 -22.29 -16.10
N ILE A 3 -6.24 -23.11 -15.06
CA ILE A 3 -5.29 -22.82 -13.96
C ILE A 3 -3.82 -22.90 -14.42
N LEU A 4 -3.51 -23.82 -15.35
CA LEU A 4 -2.16 -24.00 -15.89
C LEU A 4 -1.69 -22.82 -16.77
N ARG A 5 -2.64 -22.10 -17.40
CA ARG A 5 -2.35 -20.93 -18.25
C ARG A 5 -1.92 -19.73 -17.41
N GLY A 6 -2.54 -19.55 -16.24
CA GLY A 6 -2.18 -18.51 -15.27
C GLY A 6 -0.78 -18.70 -14.68
N ARG A 7 -0.43 -19.93 -14.27
CA ARG A 7 0.89 -20.21 -13.69
C ARG A 7 2.04 -20.04 -14.69
N ARG A 8 1.84 -20.45 -15.95
CA ARG A 8 2.85 -20.22 -17.01
C ARG A 8 3.05 -18.73 -17.29
N LEU A 9 1.96 -17.96 -17.38
CA LEU A 9 2.05 -16.51 -17.56
C LEU A 9 2.75 -15.82 -16.39
N GLN A 10 2.43 -16.19 -15.15
CA GLN A 10 3.12 -15.68 -13.95
C GLN A 10 4.62 -15.96 -13.99
N LEU A 11 5.01 -17.18 -14.35
CA LEU A 11 6.42 -17.55 -14.47
C LEU A 11 7.12 -16.79 -15.59
N SER A 12 6.45 -16.59 -16.73
CA SER A 12 6.98 -15.78 -17.84
C SER A 12 7.16 -14.31 -17.43
N LEU A 13 6.17 -13.70 -16.78
CA LEU A 13 6.27 -12.32 -16.27
C LEU A 13 7.38 -12.18 -15.23
N PHE A 14 7.51 -13.17 -14.33
CA PHE A 14 8.59 -13.21 -13.35
C PHE A 14 9.97 -13.32 -14.00
N ALA A 15 10.13 -14.19 -15.00
CA ALA A 15 11.36 -14.34 -15.76
C ALA A 15 11.73 -13.05 -16.51
N VAL A 16 10.75 -12.42 -17.18
CA VAL A 16 10.94 -11.12 -17.86
C VAL A 16 11.33 -10.03 -16.87
N GLY A 17 10.64 -9.93 -15.73
CA GLY A 17 10.96 -8.96 -14.68
C GLY A 17 12.37 -9.16 -14.11
N THR A 18 12.76 -10.42 -13.90
CA THR A 18 14.11 -10.77 -13.41
C THR A 18 15.19 -10.44 -14.46
N ALA A 19 14.93 -10.72 -15.74
CA ALA A 19 15.84 -10.37 -16.82
C ALA A 19 15.99 -8.85 -16.98
N LEU A 20 14.89 -8.10 -16.91
CA LEU A 20 14.91 -6.63 -16.91
C LEU A 20 15.67 -6.07 -15.71
N PHE A 21 15.45 -6.60 -14.52
CA PHE A 21 16.18 -6.20 -13.32
C PHE A 21 17.69 -6.46 -13.44
N GLY A 22 18.06 -7.64 -13.94
CA GLY A 22 19.45 -7.97 -14.23
C GLY A 22 20.07 -7.05 -15.30
N TYR A 23 19.31 -6.71 -16.34
CA TYR A 23 19.74 -5.77 -17.37
C TYR A 23 20.02 -4.38 -16.77
N VAL A 24 19.13 -3.85 -15.92
CA VAL A 24 19.32 -2.56 -15.24
C VAL A 24 20.55 -2.58 -14.32
N ILE A 25 20.77 -3.68 -13.59
CA ILE A 25 21.99 -3.81 -12.76
C ILE A 25 23.24 -3.84 -13.63
N ALA A 26 23.20 -4.56 -14.76
CA ALA A 26 24.33 -4.64 -15.66
C ALA A 26 24.64 -3.31 -16.35
N THR A 27 23.64 -2.49 -16.67
CA THR A 27 23.84 -1.17 -17.29
C THR A 27 24.37 -0.12 -16.31
N ILE A 28 23.88 -0.11 -15.07
CA ILE A 28 24.33 0.85 -14.05
C ILE A 28 25.67 0.38 -13.43
N GLY A 29 25.83 -0.92 -13.24
CA GLY A 29 26.96 -1.51 -12.53
C GLY A 29 26.76 -1.49 -11.01
N VAL A 30 27.09 -2.61 -10.36
CA VAL A 30 26.91 -2.79 -8.90
C VAL A 30 27.70 -1.76 -8.09
N GLY A 31 28.89 -1.36 -8.55
CA GLY A 31 29.70 -0.34 -7.89
C GLY A 31 29.03 1.03 -7.85
N GLN A 32 28.48 1.50 -8.97
CA GLN A 32 27.75 2.77 -9.02
C GLN A 32 26.46 2.72 -8.18
N LEU A 33 25.74 1.61 -8.20
CA LEU A 33 24.56 1.40 -7.33
C LEU A 33 24.95 1.53 -5.84
N TRP A 34 26.07 0.95 -5.45
CA TRP A 34 26.58 1.02 -4.08
C TRP A 34 27.01 2.42 -3.68
N ASP A 35 27.74 3.12 -4.55
CA ASP A 35 28.18 4.49 -4.31
C ASP A 35 27.00 5.47 -4.25
N ASN A 36 26.01 5.30 -5.13
CA ASN A 36 24.76 6.07 -5.10
C ASN A 36 23.93 5.80 -3.85
N ALA A 37 23.86 4.54 -3.39
CA ALA A 37 23.18 4.19 -2.14
C ALA A 37 23.87 4.85 -0.93
N ARG A 38 25.21 4.85 -0.91
CA ARG A 38 25.99 5.57 0.11
C ARG A 38 25.80 7.09 0.05
N ALA A 39 25.78 7.66 -1.15
CA ALA A 39 25.57 9.09 -1.36
C ALA A 39 24.17 9.54 -0.93
N THR A 40 23.15 8.70 -1.16
CA THR A 40 21.77 8.92 -0.66
C THR A 40 21.73 8.95 0.86
N GLY A 41 22.61 8.18 1.52
CA GLY A 41 22.87 8.24 2.95
C GLY A 41 21.60 8.15 3.79
N TRP A 42 21.41 9.14 4.66
CA TRP A 42 20.30 9.18 5.62
C TRP A 42 18.97 9.70 5.05
N MET A 43 18.87 9.98 3.74
CA MET A 43 17.61 10.45 3.12
C MET A 43 16.43 9.49 3.30
N ILE A 44 16.68 8.22 3.59
CA ILE A 44 15.61 7.26 3.93
C ILE A 44 14.81 7.71 5.17
N VAL A 45 15.45 8.38 6.15
CA VAL A 45 14.79 8.83 7.39
C VAL A 45 13.72 9.89 7.12
N PRO A 46 14.01 11.05 6.48
CA PRO A 46 12.96 12.03 6.19
C PRO A 46 11.88 11.48 5.26
N ILE A 47 12.21 10.59 4.33
CA ILE A 47 11.22 9.90 3.48
C ILE A 47 10.27 9.06 4.34
N LEU A 48 10.80 8.25 5.25
CA LEU A 48 10.00 7.42 6.15
C LEU A 48 9.14 8.27 7.10
N LEU A 49 9.69 9.38 7.63
CA LEU A 49 8.94 10.30 8.47
C LEU A 49 7.78 10.96 7.71
N LEU A 50 8.03 11.42 6.48
CA LEU A 50 7.01 12.00 5.62
C LEU A 50 5.89 11.00 5.32
N TYR A 51 6.24 9.77 4.91
CA TYR A 51 5.25 8.72 4.68
C TYR A 51 4.51 8.32 5.97
N GLY A 52 5.21 8.30 7.11
CA GLY A 52 4.60 8.09 8.41
C GLY A 52 3.52 9.12 8.73
N LEU A 53 3.80 10.40 8.45
CA LEU A 53 2.83 11.49 8.59
C LEU A 53 1.67 11.35 7.60
N VAL A 54 1.94 11.00 6.34
CA VAL A 54 0.89 10.72 5.34
C VAL A 54 -0.04 9.62 5.84
N PHE A 55 0.51 8.52 6.37
CA PHE A 55 -0.30 7.45 6.95
C PHE A 55 -1.03 7.88 8.24
N ALA A 56 -0.48 8.79 9.04
CA ALA A 56 -1.16 9.37 10.20
C ALA A 56 -2.39 10.19 9.78
N CYS A 57 -2.27 11.05 8.77
CA CYS A 57 -3.39 11.78 8.20
C CYS A 57 -4.45 10.82 7.63
N ASN A 58 -4.01 9.78 6.91
CA ASN A 58 -4.89 8.80 6.30
C ASN A 58 -5.64 7.97 7.36
N ALA A 59 -4.96 7.60 8.46
CA ALA A 59 -5.57 6.95 9.62
C ALA A 59 -6.55 7.88 10.34
N GLY A 60 -6.24 9.18 10.43
CA GLY A 60 -7.14 10.21 10.93
C GLY A 60 -8.43 10.27 10.12
N ALA A 61 -8.32 10.35 8.79
CA ALA A 61 -9.47 10.35 7.88
C ALA A 61 -10.34 9.10 8.03
N LEU A 62 -9.73 7.90 8.07
CA LEU A 62 -10.48 6.66 8.30
C LEU A 62 -11.17 6.63 9.67
N ARG A 63 -10.54 7.20 10.69
CA ARG A 63 -11.11 7.29 12.04
C ARG A 63 -12.23 8.32 12.15
N LEU A 64 -12.25 9.35 11.29
CA LEU A 64 -13.37 10.27 11.11
C LEU A 64 -14.55 9.58 10.41
N VAL A 65 -14.29 8.76 9.40
CA VAL A 65 -15.32 7.90 8.78
C VAL A 65 -15.96 6.98 9.81
N LEU A 66 -15.16 6.42 10.72
CA LEU A 66 -15.62 5.53 11.80
C LEU A 66 -16.08 6.30 13.07
N ARG A 67 -16.35 7.60 12.99
CA ARG A 67 -16.60 8.42 14.19
C ARG A 67 -17.82 7.98 15.00
N GLU A 68 -18.86 7.53 14.32
CA GLU A 68 -20.13 7.10 14.93
C GLU A 68 -20.08 5.65 15.43
N GLU A 69 -19.03 4.90 15.11
CA GLU A 69 -18.89 3.51 15.52
C GLU A 69 -18.36 3.40 16.96
N PRO A 70 -19.14 2.85 17.91
CA PRO A 70 -18.76 2.78 19.32
C PRO A 70 -17.56 1.85 19.55
N GLY A 71 -17.39 0.83 18.70
CA GLY A 71 -16.29 -0.15 18.79
C GLY A 71 -15.00 0.26 18.09
N ARG A 72 -14.90 1.47 17.53
CA ARG A 72 -13.78 1.86 16.64
C ARG A 72 -12.40 1.66 17.29
N PRO A 73 -11.39 1.25 16.52
CA PRO A 73 -10.03 1.10 17.02
C PRO A 73 -9.41 2.41 17.54
N GLY A 74 -8.45 2.24 18.45
CA GLY A 74 -7.51 3.29 18.83
C GLY A 74 -6.65 3.74 17.65
N PHE A 75 -6.17 4.98 17.70
CA PHE A 75 -5.46 5.63 16.58
C PHE A 75 -4.24 4.86 16.08
N ALA A 76 -3.37 4.38 16.98
CA ALA A 76 -2.18 3.61 16.62
C ALA A 76 -2.53 2.33 15.82
N ARG A 77 -3.67 1.73 16.13
CA ARG A 77 -4.14 0.51 15.50
C ARG A 77 -4.74 0.78 14.13
N THR A 78 -5.53 1.86 14.01
CA THR A 78 -6.00 2.37 12.72
C THR A 78 -4.82 2.71 11.81
N TRP A 79 -3.79 3.36 12.35
CA TRP A 79 -2.56 3.67 11.62
C TRP A 79 -1.84 2.41 11.11
N ALA A 80 -1.66 1.42 11.97
CA ALA A 80 -1.06 0.14 11.58
C ALA A 80 -1.86 -0.56 10.47
N ILE A 81 -3.20 -0.54 10.53
CA ILE A 81 -4.07 -1.12 9.50
C ILE A 81 -3.96 -0.38 8.17
N VAL A 82 -3.93 0.94 8.20
CA VAL A 82 -3.73 1.76 7.01
C VAL A 82 -2.37 1.47 6.38
N ALA A 83 -1.30 1.48 7.17
CA ALA A 83 0.06 1.23 6.70
C ALA A 83 0.22 -0.18 6.13
N ALA A 84 -0.27 -1.21 6.84
CA ALA A 84 -0.22 -2.60 6.38
C ALA A 84 -1.06 -2.82 5.11
N GLY A 85 -2.28 -2.25 5.04
CA GLY A 85 -3.09 -2.31 3.83
C GLY A 85 -2.40 -1.62 2.64
N SER A 86 -1.73 -0.49 2.87
CA SER A 86 -0.94 0.18 1.82
C SER A 86 0.24 -0.70 1.38
N ALA A 87 0.96 -1.32 2.31
CA ALA A 87 2.07 -2.23 1.99
C ALA A 87 1.60 -3.43 1.17
N MET A 88 0.43 -4.00 1.49
CA MET A 88 -0.17 -5.05 0.67
C MET A 88 -0.46 -4.57 -0.75
N ASN A 89 -0.96 -3.35 -0.92
CA ASN A 89 -1.16 -2.77 -2.25
C ASN A 89 0.13 -2.64 -3.06
N PHE A 90 1.26 -2.31 -2.43
CA PHE A 90 2.55 -2.24 -3.11
C PHE A 90 3.13 -3.62 -3.48
N VAL A 91 2.87 -4.65 -2.67
CA VAL A 91 3.39 -6.01 -2.92
C VAL A 91 2.50 -6.78 -3.91
N THR A 92 1.22 -6.43 -4.01
CA THR A 92 0.26 -7.16 -4.85
C THR A 92 0.30 -6.68 -6.31
N PRO A 93 0.62 -7.54 -7.30
CA PRO A 93 0.72 -7.13 -8.70
C PRO A 93 -0.63 -6.84 -9.38
N LEU A 94 -1.76 -7.09 -8.70
CA LEU A 94 -3.11 -6.78 -9.17
C LEU A 94 -3.55 -5.39 -8.65
N ALA A 95 -3.19 -4.35 -9.40
CA ALA A 95 -3.88 -3.05 -9.44
C ALA A 95 -4.25 -2.39 -8.08
N ASN A 96 -3.39 -2.45 -7.06
CA ASN A 96 -3.67 -1.87 -5.73
C ASN A 96 -5.00 -2.34 -5.10
N VAL A 97 -5.38 -3.62 -5.28
CA VAL A 97 -6.65 -4.17 -4.75
C VAL A 97 -6.44 -5.09 -3.53
N GLY A 98 -5.20 -5.30 -3.08
CA GLY A 98 -4.89 -6.24 -1.98
C GLY A 98 -5.12 -5.66 -0.58
N GLY A 99 -5.00 -4.34 -0.44
CA GLY A 99 -5.03 -3.62 0.82
C GLY A 99 -6.44 -3.37 1.34
N GLU A 100 -7.40 -3.16 0.45
CA GLU A 100 -8.79 -2.90 0.78
C GLU A 100 -9.45 -4.12 1.46
N PRO A 101 -9.38 -5.35 0.92
CA PRO A 101 -9.87 -6.55 1.61
C PRO A 101 -9.21 -6.75 2.97
N TYR A 102 -7.90 -6.50 3.09
CA TYR A 102 -7.18 -6.58 4.36
C TYR A 102 -7.73 -5.59 5.38
N ARG A 103 -7.93 -4.32 5.00
CA ARG A 103 -8.45 -3.30 5.91
C ARG A 103 -9.85 -3.65 6.39
N ILE A 104 -10.70 -4.20 5.51
CA ILE A 104 -12.05 -4.67 5.86
C ILE A 104 -11.94 -5.79 6.90
N ALA A 105 -11.11 -6.81 6.63
CA ALA A 105 -10.91 -7.92 7.55
C ALA A 105 -10.34 -7.48 8.91
N ALA A 106 -9.41 -6.52 8.91
CA ALA A 106 -8.79 -6.01 10.14
C ALA A 106 -9.72 -5.09 10.96
N LEU A 107 -10.66 -4.40 10.31
CA LEU A 107 -11.66 -3.55 10.98
C LEU A 107 -12.92 -4.32 11.40
N ALA A 108 -13.24 -5.43 10.73
CA ALA A 108 -14.46 -6.21 10.97
C ALA A 108 -14.69 -6.62 12.43
N PRO A 109 -13.67 -7.00 13.24
CA PRO A 109 -13.85 -7.35 14.65
C PRO A 109 -14.34 -6.19 15.53
N TRP A 110 -14.24 -4.95 15.06
CA TRP A 110 -14.57 -3.76 15.86
C TRP A 110 -15.87 -3.10 15.47
N VAL A 111 -16.18 -3.06 14.18
CA VAL A 111 -17.35 -2.32 13.65
C VAL A 111 -18.34 -3.21 12.90
N GLY A 112 -17.99 -4.49 12.73
CA GLY A 112 -18.75 -5.46 11.93
C GLY A 112 -18.37 -5.42 10.46
N GLY A 113 -18.49 -6.56 9.76
CA GLY A 113 -18.00 -6.72 8.39
C GLY A 113 -18.62 -5.75 7.38
N LEU A 114 -19.95 -5.56 7.41
CA LEU A 114 -20.63 -4.67 6.46
C LEU A 114 -20.25 -3.20 6.66
N ARG A 115 -20.13 -2.76 7.91
CA ARG A 115 -19.72 -1.38 8.24
C ARG A 115 -18.25 -1.15 7.96
N ALA A 116 -17.40 -2.14 8.22
CA ALA A 116 -15.98 -2.11 7.84
C ALA A 116 -15.83 -1.97 6.32
N ALA A 117 -16.60 -2.72 5.53
CA ALA A 117 -16.63 -2.60 4.08
C ALA A 117 -17.06 -1.20 3.63
N GLY A 118 -18.18 -0.69 4.16
CA GLY A 118 -18.66 0.66 3.86
C GLY A 118 -17.65 1.75 4.19
N ALA A 119 -17.03 1.67 5.38
CA ALA A 119 -16.00 2.62 5.82
C ALA A 119 -14.75 2.61 4.92
N VAL A 120 -14.27 1.42 4.53
CA VAL A 120 -13.10 1.29 3.65
C VAL A 120 -13.39 1.80 2.24
N VAL A 121 -14.60 1.53 1.72
CA VAL A 121 -15.02 2.04 0.40
C VAL A 121 -15.13 3.56 0.44
N LEU A 122 -15.83 4.13 1.44
CA LEU A 122 -15.97 5.58 1.59
C LEU A 122 -14.61 6.27 1.73
N HIS A 123 -13.73 5.71 2.57
CA HIS A 123 -12.36 6.21 2.74
C HIS A 123 -11.55 6.14 1.44
N THR A 124 -11.72 5.08 0.67
CA THR A 124 -11.06 4.91 -0.63
C THR A 124 -11.58 5.92 -1.66
N MET A 125 -12.89 6.17 -1.71
CA MET A 125 -13.48 7.19 -2.57
C MET A 125 -12.99 8.59 -2.21
N LEU A 126 -12.95 8.92 -0.91
CA LEU A 126 -12.41 10.19 -0.42
C LEU A 126 -10.95 10.37 -0.85
N ARG A 127 -10.14 9.32 -0.72
CA ARG A 127 -8.73 9.32 -1.14
C ARG A 127 -8.59 9.60 -2.64
N TYR A 128 -9.38 8.94 -3.51
CA TYR A 128 -9.33 9.21 -4.95
C TYR A 128 -9.82 10.62 -5.30
N LEU A 129 -10.86 11.11 -4.62
CA LEU A 129 -11.32 12.48 -4.78
C LEU A 129 -10.24 13.49 -4.38
N SER A 130 -9.53 13.26 -3.26
CA SER A 130 -8.41 14.12 -2.85
C SER A 130 -7.29 14.12 -3.87
N PHE A 131 -6.92 12.97 -4.44
CA PHE A 131 -5.96 12.92 -5.54
C PHE A 131 -6.47 13.70 -6.75
N PHE A 132 -7.74 13.54 -7.13
CA PHE A 132 -8.31 14.28 -8.23
C PHE A 132 -8.25 15.80 -8.00
N LEU A 133 -8.59 16.28 -6.79
CA LEU A 133 -8.61 17.70 -6.46
C LEU A 133 -7.23 18.34 -6.31
N VAL A 134 -6.23 17.59 -5.83
CA VAL A 134 -4.86 18.11 -5.67
C VAL A 134 -4.13 18.22 -7.01
N TRP A 135 -4.49 17.37 -7.96
CA TRP A 135 -3.84 17.28 -9.27
C TRP A 135 -4.62 17.94 -10.41
N LEU A 136 -5.76 18.57 -10.12
CA LEU A 136 -6.51 19.46 -11.02
C LEU A 136 -6.05 20.91 -10.83
#